data_AF-A0A5K1CWL0-F1
#
_entry.id   AF-A0A5K1CWL0-F1
#
_cell.length_a   1.000
_cell.length_b   1.000
_cell.length_c   1.000
_cell.angle_alpha   90.00
_cell.angle_beta   90.00
_cell.angle_gamma   90.00
#
_symmetry.space_group_name_H-M   'P 1'
#
loop_
_entity.id
_entity.type
_entity.pdbx_description
1 polymer ?
#
loop_
_entity_poly.entity_id
_entity_poly.type
_entity_poly.pdbx_seq_one_letter_code
_entity_poly.pdbx_strand_id
1 'polypeptide(L)' 'IGSLGKDATEDGVQNITVKNTVFRGSQNGLRIKTWARKSTGFVRGVVFQTATMQNVINPIIIDQNYCPHYKNCPNQ' A
#
# COMPACT_ATOMS: atom_id res chain seq x y z
N ILE A 1 0.45 -0.79 -3.79
CA ILE A 1 -0.22 0.52 -3.94
C ILE A 1 0.33 1.46 -2.88
N GLY A 2 0.89 2.60 -3.26
CA GLY A 2 1.52 3.53 -2.32
C GLY A 2 3.01 3.79 -2.55
N SER A 3 3.61 4.72 -1.81
CA SER A 3 2.94 5.50 -0.75
C SER A 3 2.02 6.59 -1.32
N LEU A 4 0.80 6.69 -0.78
CA LEU A 4 -0.09 7.84 -0.96
C LEU A 4 -0.14 8.66 0.34
N GLY A 5 -0.51 9.92 0.25
CA GLY A 5 -0.58 10.90 1.31
C GLY A 5 0.74 11.63 1.54
N LYS A 6 1.68 11.59 0.57
CA LYS A 6 2.95 12.32 0.70
C LYS A 6 2.73 13.82 0.53
N ASP A 7 1.75 14.21 -0.28
CA ASP A 7 1.29 15.58 -0.45
C ASP A 7 -0.13 15.75 0.11
N ALA A 8 -0.47 16.94 0.61
CA ALA A 8 -1.80 17.21 1.17
C ALA A 8 -2.86 17.18 0.06
N THR A 9 -2.45 17.62 -1.14
CA THR A 9 -3.22 17.52 -2.36
C THR A 9 -2.47 16.62 -3.34
N GLU A 10 -3.05 15.47 -3.66
CA GLU A 10 -2.49 14.52 -4.63
C GLU A 10 -3.60 13.67 -5.23
N ASP A 11 -3.33 13.11 -6.41
CA ASP A 11 -4.29 12.23 -7.09
C ASP A 11 -4.49 10.92 -6.32
N GLY A 12 -5.72 10.43 -6.34
CA GLY A 12 -6.06 9.11 -5.80
C GLY A 12 -5.84 7.98 -6.80
N VAL A 13 -5.83 6.75 -6.28
CA VAL A 13 -5.75 5.51 -7.06
C VAL A 13 -7.10 4.79 -6.99
N GLN A 14 -7.60 4.32 -8.15
CA GLN A 14 -8.85 3.59 -8.20
C GLN A 14 -8.88 2.49 -9.26
N ASN A 15 -9.79 1.53 -9.08
CA ASN A 15 -10.13 0.50 -10.06
C ASN A 15 -8.90 -0.33 -10.47
N ILE A 16 -8.14 -0.77 -9.47
CA ILE A 16 -6.94 -1.59 -9.66
C ILE A 16 -7.29 -3.05 -9.41
N THR A 17 -7.04 -3.90 -10.40
CA THR A 17 -7.14 -5.36 -10.26
C THR A 17 -5.76 -5.98 -10.41
N VAL A 18 -5.27 -6.63 -9.35
CA VAL A 18 -4.09 -7.50 -9.43
C VAL A 18 -4.59 -8.93 -9.40
N LYS A 19 -4.39 -9.67 -10.50
CA LYS A 19 -4.87 -11.04 -10.61
C LYS A 19 -3.82 -12.01 -11.11
N ASN A 20 -3.95 -13.27 -10.72
CA ASN A 20 -3.13 -14.39 -11.22
C ASN A 20 -1.62 -14.15 -10.99
N THR A 21 -1.25 -13.80 -9.77
CA THR A 21 0.14 -13.46 -9.42
C THR A 21 0.79 -14.50 -8.51
N VAL A 22 2.10 -14.63 -8.59
CA VAL A 22 2.90 -15.44 -7.65
C VAL A 22 3.98 -14.55 -7.05
N PHE A 23 3.95 -14.37 -5.73
CA PHE A 23 5.01 -13.70 -4.98
C PHE A 23 5.91 -14.77 -4.35
N ARG A 24 7.22 -14.72 -4.60
CA ARG A 24 8.20 -15.68 -4.06
C ARG A 24 9.31 -14.96 -3.30
N GLY A 25 9.59 -15.40 -2.07
CA GLY A 25 10.76 -14.94 -1.30
C GLY A 25 10.77 -13.44 -0.97
N SER A 26 9.63 -12.75 -1.05
CA SER A 26 9.55 -11.30 -0.86
C SER A 26 9.25 -10.93 0.58
N GLN A 27 9.68 -9.72 0.98
CA GLN A 27 9.29 -9.19 2.30
C GLN A 27 7.78 -8.95 2.38
N ASN A 28 7.15 -8.51 1.29
CA ASN A 28 5.72 -8.26 1.23
C ASN A 28 5.14 -8.85 -0.06
N GLY A 29 3.92 -9.38 0.00
CA GLY A 29 3.14 -9.74 -1.17
C GLY A 29 2.34 -8.52 -1.64
N LEU A 30 1.07 -8.49 -1.28
CA LEU A 30 0.16 -7.39 -1.60
C LEU A 30 0.26 -6.30 -0.52
N ARG A 31 0.69 -5.10 -0.90
CA ARG A 31 0.87 -3.99 0.03
C ARG A 31 0.11 -2.75 -0.40
N ILE A 32 -0.67 -2.19 0.53
CA ILE A 32 -1.18 -0.81 0.45
C ILE A 32 -0.50 0.00 1.56
N LYS A 33 0.10 1.14 1.24
CA LYS A 33 0.77 2.01 2.22
C LYS A 33 0.38 3.47 2.02
N THR A 34 -0.06 4.15 3.07
CA THR A 34 -0.37 5.58 3.08
C THR A 34 0.26 6.27 4.28
N TRP A 35 0.65 7.53 4.11
CA TRP A 35 1.17 8.35 5.20
C TRP A 35 0.09 8.63 6.24
N ALA A 36 0.49 8.77 7.50
CA ALA A 36 -0.36 9.02 8.66
C ALA A 36 -0.94 10.45 8.72
N ARG A 37 -1.36 11.04 7.59
CA ARG A 37 -1.91 12.41 7.52
C ARG A 37 -3.20 12.49 6.74
N LYS A 38 -3.89 13.60 6.95
CA LYS A 38 -4.88 14.11 6.01
C LYS A 38 -4.24 14.38 4.65
N SER A 39 -4.85 13.85 3.61
CA SER A 39 -4.57 14.10 2.20
C SER A 39 -5.87 13.95 1.41
N THR A 40 -5.97 14.60 0.26
CA THR A 40 -7.07 14.38 -0.70
C THR A 40 -6.92 13.06 -1.48
N GLY A 41 -5.74 12.44 -1.44
CA GLY A 41 -5.49 11.14 -2.05
C GLY A 41 -6.38 10.05 -1.46
N PHE A 42 -6.79 9.10 -2.29
CA PHE A 42 -7.66 7.99 -1.91
C PHE A 42 -7.21 6.68 -2.56
N VAL A 43 -7.65 5.55 -2.00
CA VAL A 43 -7.54 4.23 -2.63
C VAL A 43 -8.93 3.58 -2.64
N ARG A 44 -9.50 3.32 -3.82
CA ARG A 44 -10.85 2.72 -3.93
C ARG A 44 -10.97 1.70 -5.05
N GLY A 45 -11.86 0.72 -4.92
CA GLY A 45 -12.10 -0.27 -5.97
C GLY A 45 -10.85 -1.12 -6.29
N VAL A 46 -10.13 -1.57 -5.25
CA VAL A 46 -8.97 -2.45 -5.41
C VAL A 46 -9.40 -3.91 -5.26
N VAL A 47 -9.04 -4.75 -6.22
CA VAL A 47 -9.27 -6.19 -6.20
C VAL A 47 -7.94 -6.92 -6.29
N PHE A 48 -7.67 -7.80 -5.33
CA PHE A 48 -6.58 -8.77 -5.39
C PHE A 48 -7.17 -10.17 -5.52
N GLN A 49 -6.89 -10.87 -6.60
CA GLN A 49 -7.54 -12.13 -6.93
C GLN A 49 -6.53 -13.19 -7.38
N THR A 50 -6.62 -14.40 -6.86
CA THR A 50 -5.74 -15.52 -7.28
C THR A 50 -4.26 -15.16 -7.14
N ALA A 51 -3.84 -14.80 -5.92
CA ALA A 51 -2.45 -14.50 -5.58
C ALA A 51 -1.84 -15.67 -4.79
N THR A 52 -0.78 -16.27 -5.30
CA THR A 52 -0.02 -17.32 -4.63
C THR A 52 1.18 -16.70 -3.90
N MET A 53 1.31 -16.99 -2.61
CA MET A 53 2.38 -16.47 -1.75
C MET A 53 3.30 -17.62 -1.38
N GLN A 54 4.58 -17.55 -1.75
CA GLN A 54 5.56 -18.58 -1.44
C GLN A 54 6.74 -17.96 -0.70
N ASN A 55 6.96 -18.35 0.55
CA ASN A 55 8.04 -17.80 1.39
C ASN A 55 7.99 -16.26 1.45
N VAL A 56 6.78 -15.68 1.49
CA VAL A 56 6.59 -14.23 1.62
C VAL A 56 6.45 -13.89 3.09
N ILE A 57 7.25 -12.95 3.59
CA ILE A 57 7.28 -12.60 5.02
C ILE A 57 5.94 -11.97 5.45
N ASN A 58 5.44 -11.00 4.68
CA ASN A 58 4.16 -10.33 4.93
C ASN A 58 3.24 -10.48 3.69
N PRO A 59 2.43 -11.56 3.62
CA PRO A 59 1.61 -11.85 2.43
C PRO A 59 0.69 -10.70 2.02
N ILE A 60 0.00 -10.07 2.98
CA ILE A 60 -0.88 -8.93 2.76
C ILE A 60 -0.67 -7.93 3.89
N ILE A 61 -0.46 -6.65 3.55
CA ILE A 61 -0.33 -5.56 4.53
C ILE A 61 -1.00 -4.28 4.03
N ILE A 62 -1.79 -3.66 4.90
CA ILE A 62 -2.37 -2.34 4.70
C ILE A 62 -1.90 -1.45 5.85
N ASP A 63 -1.08 -0.47 5.51
CA ASP A 63 -0.40 0.40 6.48
C ASP A 63 -0.79 1.85 6.22
N GLN A 64 -1.67 2.41 7.06
CA GLN A 64 -2.05 3.82 6.98
C GLN A 64 -1.17 4.74 7.81
N ASN A 65 -0.13 4.19 8.46
CA ASN A 65 0.82 4.95 9.25
C ASN A 65 2.23 4.91 8.66
N TYR A 66 2.32 4.80 7.33
CA TYR A 66 3.59 4.66 6.64
C TYR A 66 4.44 5.90 6.85
N CYS A 67 5.52 5.74 7.62
CA CYS A 67 6.53 6.76 7.78
C CYS A 67 7.92 6.21 7.41
N PRO A 68 8.37 6.42 6.17
CA PRO A 68 9.69 5.97 5.76
C PRO A 68 10.77 6.72 6.56
N HIS A 69 11.72 5.97 7.11
CA HIS A 69 12.88 6.49 7.85
C HIS A 69 12.57 7.34 9.08
N TYR A 70 11.34 7.29 9.61
CA TYR A 70 10.89 8.13 10.73
C TYR A 70 11.11 9.64 10.49
N LYS A 71 11.04 10.08 9.23
CA LYS A 71 11.22 11.50 8.85
C LYS A 71 9.91 12.07 8.31
N ASN A 72 9.56 13.26 8.77
CA ASN A 72 8.35 13.98 8.37
C ASN A 72 7.07 13.12 8.54
N CYS A 73 7.04 12.29 9.61
CA CYS A 73 5.89 11.49 9.97
C CYS A 73 4.78 12.43 10.44
N PRO A 74 3.62 12.44 9.78
CA PRO A 74 2.50 13.18 10.29
C PRO A 74 1.91 12.40 11.48
N ASN A 75 1.53 13.09 12.56
CA ASN A 75 1.23 12.53 13.89
C ASN A 75 2.45 12.28 14.79
N GLN A 76 3.62 12.80 14.42
CA GLN A 76 4.62 13.31 15.36
C GLN A 76 4.62 14.84 15.33
#